data_AF-A0AAW7XXA0-F1
#
_entry.id   AF-A0AAW7XXA0-F1
#
_cell.length_a   1.000
_cell.length_b   1.000
_cell.length_c   1.000
_cell.angle_alpha   90.00
_cell.angle_beta   90.00
_cell.angle_gamma   90.00
#
_symmetry.space_group_name_H-M   'P 1'
#
loop_
_entity.id
_entity.type
_entity.pdbx_description
1 polymer ?
#
loop_
_entity_poly.entity_id
_entity_poly.type
_entity_poly.pdbx_seq_one_letter_code
_entity_poly.pdbx_strand_id
1 'polypeptide(L)' 'MAYTNDIRNAATASTEPFGGLFKALAERVARYRVYRETLLELSGLDDRDLSDLGLSRASIKAVAYEAAYGN' A
#
# COMPACT_ATOMS: atom_id res chain seq x y z
N MET A 1 -4.62 -2.43 56.21
CA MET A 1 -5.49 -2.97 55.13
C MET A 1 -5.12 -2.22 53.87
N ALA A 2 -4.11 -2.72 53.16
CA ALA A 2 -4.25 -3.60 51.99
C ALA A 2 -4.47 -2.78 50.70
N TYR A 3 -3.32 -2.50 50.08
CA TYR A 3 -3.04 -1.99 48.74
C TYR A 3 -4.12 -2.26 47.68
N THR A 4 -4.68 -1.20 47.11
CA THR A 4 -5.36 -1.24 45.81
C THR A 4 -4.46 -0.60 44.77
N ASN A 5 -3.56 -1.40 44.18
CA ASN A 5 -2.98 -1.06 42.90
C ASN A 5 -3.37 -2.18 41.94
N ASP A 6 -4.57 -2.03 41.37
CA ASP A 6 -5.09 -2.88 40.29
C ASP A 6 -4.26 -2.59 39.03
N ILE A 7 -3.11 -3.24 38.91
CA ILE A 7 -2.34 -3.31 37.68
C ILE A 7 -3.05 -4.30 36.74
N ARG A 8 -4.22 -3.93 36.22
CA ARG A 8 -4.95 -4.71 35.19
C ARG A 8 -4.44 -4.46 33.77
N ASN A 9 -3.20 -3.99 33.61
CA ASN A 9 -2.63 -3.75 32.28
C ASN A 9 -1.23 -4.37 32.07
N ALA A 10 -0.83 -5.35 32.89
CA ALA A 10 0.45 -6.03 32.75
C ALA A 10 0.38 -7.36 31.96
N ALA A 11 -0.68 -7.58 31.16
CA ALA A 11 -0.85 -8.79 30.33
C ALA A 11 -0.91 -8.50 28.83
N THR A 12 -0.41 -7.34 28.39
CA THR A 12 -0.14 -7.06 26.97
C THR A 12 1.24 -6.45 26.79
N ALA A 13 2.21 -6.88 27.59
CA ALA A 13 3.60 -6.54 27.37
C ALA A 13 4.20 -7.51 26.33
N SER A 14 4.42 -6.97 25.14
CA SER A 14 5.57 -7.26 24.26
C SER A 14 5.63 -8.62 23.55
N THR A 15 4.86 -8.78 22.47
CA THR A 15 5.25 -9.64 21.33
C THR A 15 4.80 -9.05 19.99
N GLU A 16 4.78 -7.71 19.84
CA GLU A 16 4.34 -7.05 18.59
C GLU A 16 5.35 -6.14 17.85
N PRO A 17 6.69 -6.19 18.04
CA PRO A 17 7.56 -5.35 17.21
C PRO A 17 7.73 -5.91 15.79
N PHE A 18 7.70 -7.25 15.62
CA PHE A 18 7.94 -7.88 14.32
C PHE A 18 6.70 -7.91 13.43
N GLY A 19 5.53 -8.23 13.99
CA GLY A 19 4.28 -8.34 13.22
C GLY A 19 3.86 -7.04 12.53
N GLY A 20 4.04 -5.90 13.21
CA GLY A 20 3.75 -4.58 12.63
C GLY A 20 4.67 -4.20 11.47
N LEU A 21 5.97 -4.52 11.59
CA LEU A 21 6.94 -4.25 10.51
C LEU A 21 6.68 -5.13 9.28
N PHE A 22 6.37 -6.41 9.46
CA PHE A 22 6.00 -7.30 8.36
C PHE A 22 4.71 -6.87 7.67
N LYS A 23 3.71 -6.40 8.42
CA LYS A 23 2.48 -5.85 7.84
C LYS A 23 2.76 -4.59 7.01
N ALA A 24 3.51 -3.63 7.55
CA ALA A 24 3.88 -2.42 6.82
C ALA A 24 4.67 -2.72 5.54
N LEU A 25 5.56 -3.72 5.58
CA LEU A 25 6.30 -4.16 4.40
C LEU A 25 5.39 -4.83 3.39
N ALA A 26 4.52 -5.74 3.82
CA ALA A 26 3.55 -6.42 2.97
C ALA A 26 2.63 -5.44 2.26
N GLU A 27 2.11 -4.45 2.97
CA GLU A 27 1.30 -3.37 2.40
C GLU A 27 2.08 -2.54 1.36
N ARG A 28 3.35 -2.22 1.64
CA ARG A 28 4.19 -1.49 0.68
C ARG A 28 4.46 -2.31 -0.58
N VAL A 29 4.71 -3.61 -0.43
CA VAL A 29 4.88 -4.51 -1.57
C VAL A 29 3.57 -4.61 -2.36
N ALA A 30 2.42 -4.72 -1.69
CA ALA A 30 1.12 -4.76 -2.36
C ALA A 30 0.89 -3.51 -3.23
N ARG A 31 1.09 -2.30 -2.67
CA ARG A 31 1.00 -1.04 -3.44
C ARG A 31 1.99 -1.01 -4.60
N TYR A 32 3.23 -1.43 -4.37
CA TYR A 32 4.24 -1.46 -5.43
C TYR A 32 3.92 -2.45 -6.55
N ARG A 33 3.27 -3.57 -6.23
CA ARG A 33 2.78 -4.53 -7.22
C ARG A 33 1.71 -3.91 -8.10
N VAL A 34 0.70 -3.27 -7.51
CA VAL A 34 -0.34 -2.54 -8.25
C VAL A 34 0.28 -1.52 -9.18
N TYR A 35 1.20 -0.68 -8.67
CA TYR A 35 1.90 0.30 -9.49
C TYR A 35 2.58 -0.31 -10.73
N ARG A 36 3.34 -1.41 -10.54
CA ARG A 36 4.07 -2.04 -11.64
C ARG A 36 3.13 -2.71 -12.63
N GLU A 37 2.10 -3.37 -12.14
CA GLU A 37 1.09 -4.05 -12.96
C GLU A 37 0.36 -3.03 -13.84
N THR A 38 -0.19 -1.97 -13.24
CA THR A 38 -0.84 -0.88 -13.96
C THR A 38 0.09 -0.19 -14.96
N LEU A 39 1.36 0.04 -14.59
CA LEU A 39 2.34 0.63 -15.51
C LEU A 39 2.61 -0.30 -16.70
N LEU A 40 2.84 -1.59 -16.47
CA LEU A 40 3.12 -2.55 -17.53
C LEU A 40 1.95 -2.66 -18.51
N GLU A 41 0.73 -2.82 -17.98
CA GLU A 41 -0.49 -2.89 -18.79
C GLU A 41 -0.68 -1.62 -19.64
N LEU A 42 -0.64 -0.43 -19.01
CA LEU A 42 -0.79 0.83 -19.73
C LEU A 42 0.35 1.08 -20.72
N SER A 43 1.58 0.65 -20.41
CA SER A 43 2.72 0.80 -21.31
C SER A 43 2.67 -0.14 -22.51
N GLY A 44 1.98 -1.29 -22.36
CA GLY A 44 1.78 -2.27 -23.40
C GLY A 44 0.66 -1.92 -24.38
N LEU A 45 -0.22 -0.97 -24.02
CA LEU A 45 -1.26 -0.44 -24.91
C LEU A 45 -0.65 0.41 -26.04
N ASP A 46 -1.35 0.44 -27.17
CA ASP A 46 -1.02 1.31 -28.29
C ASP A 46 -1.50 2.75 -28.03
N ASP A 47 -0.91 3.72 -28.72
CA ASP A 47 -1.28 5.13 -28.61
C ASP A 47 -2.76 5.39 -28.96
N ARG A 48 -3.38 4.54 -29.81
CA ARG A 48 -4.83 4.63 -30.07
C ARG A 48 -5.66 4.25 -28.86
N ASP A 49 -5.35 3.13 -28.20
CA ASP A 49 -6.10 2.66 -27.04
C ASP A 49 -5.94 3.64 -25.87
N LEU A 50 -4.73 4.19 -25.69
CA LEU A 50 -4.49 5.27 -24.74
C LEU A 50 -5.34 6.51 -25.07
N SER A 51 -5.45 6.88 -26.35
CA SER A 51 -6.24 8.04 -26.77
C SER A 51 -7.75 7.83 -26.58
N ASP A 52 -8.26 6.61 -26.78
CA ASP A 52 -9.65 6.25 -26.49
C ASP A 52 -9.99 6.45 -25.01
N LEU A 53 -9.04 6.09 -24.13
CA LEU A 53 -9.12 6.33 -22.69
C LEU A 53 -8.89 7.80 -22.30
N GLY A 54 -8.55 8.68 -23.25
CA GLY A 54 -8.18 10.07 -22.99
C GLY A 54 -6.83 10.24 -22.26
N LEU A 55 -5.95 9.24 -22.34
CA LEU A 55 -4.65 9.20 -21.70
C LEU A 55 -3.52 9.44 -22.70
N SER A 56 -2.43 10.05 -22.21
CA SER A 56 -1.18 10.16 -22.96
C SER A 56 -0.11 9.26 -22.36
N ARG A 57 0.91 8.87 -23.16
CA ARG A 57 2.08 8.11 -22.67
C ARG A 57 2.74 8.73 -21.44
N ALA A 58 2.77 10.07 -21.36
CA ALA A 58 3.32 10.80 -20.22
C ALA A 58 2.48 10.64 -18.94
N SER A 59 1.15 10.52 -19.10
CA SER A 59 0.20 10.37 -17.99
C SER A 59 0.23 8.98 -17.35
N ILE A 60 0.71 7.95 -18.06
CA ILE A 60 0.73 6.56 -17.57
C ILE A 60 1.36 6.43 -16.18
N LYS A 61 2.51 7.08 -15.95
CA LYS A 61 3.19 7.03 -14.65
C LYS A 61 2.37 7.68 -13.53
N ALA A 62 1.68 8.78 -13.84
CA ALA A 62 0.83 9.47 -12.88
C ALA A 62 -0.39 8.61 -12.51
N VAL A 63 -1.06 8.04 -13.51
CA VAL A 63 -2.22 7.14 -13.31
C VAL A 63 -1.83 5.88 -12.54
N ALA A 64 -0.71 5.24 -12.90
CA ALA A 64 -0.22 4.06 -12.17
C ALA A 64 0.13 4.39 -10.72
N TYR A 65 0.67 5.58 -10.46
CA TYR A 65 0.95 6.04 -9.10
C TYR A 65 -0.34 6.30 -8.32
N GLU A 66 -1.31 6.96 -8.92
CA GLU A 66 -2.62 7.21 -8.31
C GLU A 66 -3.39 5.92 -8.02
N ALA A 67 -3.36 4.94 -8.92
CA ALA A 67 -3.95 3.62 -8.68
C ALA A 67 -3.33 2.89 -7.48
N ALA A 68 -2.02 3.08 -7.26
CA ALA A 68 -1.28 2.41 -6.18
C ALA A 68 -1.30 3.16 -4.84
N TYR A 69 -1.39 4.49 -4.86
CA TYR A 69 -1.18 5.36 -3.70
C TYR A 69 -2.28 6.42 -3.47
N GLY A 70 -3.27 6.53 -4.35
CA GLY A 70 -4.34 7.53 -4.29
C GLY A 70 -5.53 7.18 -3.38
N ASN A 71 -5.35 6.24 -2.44
CA ASN A 71 -6.32 5.93 -1.38
C ASN A 71 -5.93 6.64 -0.08
#